data_AF-A0A4R0R7N3-F1
#
_entry.id   AF-A0A4R0R7N3-F1
#
_cell.length_a   1.000
_cell.length_b   1.000
_cell.length_c   1.000
_cell.angle_alpha   90.00
_cell.angle_beta   90.00
_cell.angle_gamma   90.00
#
_symmetry.space_group_name_H-M   'P 1'
#
loop_
_entity.id
_entity.type
_entity.pdbx_description
1 polymer ?
#
loop_
_entity_poly.entity_id
_entity_poly.type
_entity_poly.pdbx_seq_one_letter_code
_entity_poly.pdbx_strand_id
1 'polypeptide(L)'
;MASDKDPARVAAGLKASIHNPNVSLEAKERAADKLEAMDDAVGLPSDAPDTNRVLGGYKATLANSHTSPEAKAHAREILEAAGYTFDKGHDVSDEEHETRVLAGYKAALHNPRVSLEAKEHAKQVLKEHGAL
;
A
#
# COMPACT_ATOMS: atom_id res chain seq x y z
N MET A 1 33.13 -8.81 6.00
CA MET A 1 32.21 -7.80 6.55
C MET A 1 30.82 -8.40 6.52
N ALA A 2 30.26 -8.74 7.68
CA ALA A 2 28.92 -9.30 7.78
C ALA A 2 27.94 -8.22 7.30
N SER A 3 27.17 -8.51 6.24
CA SER A 3 26.12 -7.60 5.77
C SER A 3 25.20 -7.26 6.94
N ASP A 4 25.03 -5.96 7.21
CA ASP A 4 23.95 -5.42 8.05
C ASP A 4 22.61 -5.82 7.43
N LYS A 5 22.16 -7.03 7.79
CA LYS A 5 20.85 -7.54 7.42
C LYS A 5 19.86 -6.95 8.40
N ASP A 6 18.78 -6.41 7.84
CA ASP A 6 17.63 -5.95 8.62
C ASP A 6 17.18 -7.05 9.60
N PRO A 7 17.24 -6.82 10.92
CA PRO A 7 16.87 -7.80 11.93
C PRO A 7 15.46 -8.36 11.74
N ALA A 8 14.51 -7.53 11.29
CA ALA A 8 13.14 -7.97 11.03
C ALA A 8 13.07 -8.96 9.86
N ARG A 9 13.91 -8.77 8.83
CA ARG A 9 14.01 -9.70 7.70
C ARG A 9 14.68 -11.01 8.10
N VAL A 10 15.66 -10.96 9.01
CA VAL A 10 16.30 -12.18 9.53
C VAL A 10 15.32 -12.97 10.38
N ALA A 11 14.59 -12.33 11.28
CA ALA A 11 13.54 -12.96 12.10
C ALA A 11 12.45 -13.60 11.23
N ALA A 12 11.97 -12.91 10.19
CA ALA A 12 11.01 -13.47 9.23
C ALA A 12 11.54 -14.72 8.51
N GLY A 13 12.83 -14.72 8.14
CA GLY A 13 13.49 -15.88 7.54
C GLY A 13 13.57 -17.08 8.48
N LEU A 14 13.92 -16.85 9.75
CA LEU A 14 13.95 -17.90 10.78
C LEU A 14 12.54 -18.49 11.01
N LYS A 15 11.52 -17.63 11.11
CA LYS A 15 10.10 -18.05 11.24
C LYS A 15 9.67 -18.92 10.06
N ALA A 16 10.06 -18.54 8.83
CA ALA A 16 9.78 -19.33 7.64
C ALA A 16 10.47 -20.71 7.68
N SER A 17 11.72 -20.79 8.15
CA SER A 17 12.43 -22.06 8.31
C SER A 17 11.76 -22.99 9.31
N ILE A 18 11.24 -22.47 10.43
CA ILE A 18 10.53 -23.25 11.45
C ILE A 18 9.29 -23.94 10.86
N HIS A 19 8.50 -23.23 10.05
CA HIS A 19 7.26 -23.77 9.46
C HIS A 19 7.46 -24.58 8.19
N ASN A 20 8.66 -24.58 7.58
CA ASN A 20 8.91 -25.28 6.32
C ASN A 20 9.00 -26.81 6.53
N PRO A 21 8.13 -27.63 5.90
CA PRO A 21 8.18 -29.09 6.04
C PRO A 21 9.48 -29.71 5.49
N ASN A 22 10.19 -29.02 4.59
CA ASN A 22 11.43 -29.50 3.98
C ASN A 22 12.70 -29.18 4.80
N VAL A 23 12.55 -28.62 6.01
CA VAL A 23 13.65 -28.32 6.92
C VAL A 23 13.72 -29.39 8.01
N SER A 24 14.93 -29.81 8.38
CA SER A 24 15.13 -30.81 9.42
C SER A 24 14.71 -30.28 10.80
N LEU A 25 14.32 -31.18 11.71
CA LEU A 25 13.90 -30.81 13.06
C LEU A 25 15.01 -30.04 13.81
N GLU A 26 16.24 -30.52 13.76
CA GLU A 26 17.40 -29.83 14.37
C GLU A 26 17.59 -28.41 13.81
N ALA A 27 17.40 -28.21 12.51
CA ALA A 27 17.50 -26.88 11.91
C ALA A 27 16.33 -25.96 12.30
N LYS A 28 15.14 -26.52 12.55
CA LYS A 28 13.99 -25.77 13.08
C LYS A 28 14.21 -25.34 14.53
N GLU A 29 14.72 -26.23 15.37
CA GLU A 29 15.06 -25.94 16.77
C GLU A 29 16.09 -24.81 16.84
N ARG A 30 17.20 -24.92 16.11
CA ARG A 30 18.21 -23.83 16.04
C ARG A 30 17.65 -22.53 15.49
N ALA A 31 16.69 -22.58 14.57
CA ALA A 31 16.03 -21.40 14.05
C ALA A 31 15.11 -20.75 15.09
N ALA A 32 14.45 -21.55 15.93
CA ALA A 32 13.63 -21.09 17.05
C ALA A 32 14.49 -20.44 18.15
N ASP A 33 15.57 -21.10 18.59
CA ASP A 33 16.50 -20.56 19.60
C ASP A 33 17.08 -19.21 19.17
N LYS A 34 17.45 -19.11 17.88
CA LYS A 34 18.01 -17.88 17.31
C LYS A 34 16.95 -16.77 17.15
N LEU A 35 15.70 -17.15 16.90
CA LEU A 35 14.59 -16.21 16.82
C LEU A 35 14.26 -15.64 18.20
N GLU A 36 14.22 -16.49 19.23
CA GLU A 36 14.02 -16.09 20.63
C GLU A 36 15.13 -15.13 21.11
N ALA A 37 16.39 -15.50 20.88
CA ALA A 37 17.52 -14.63 21.22
C ALA A 37 17.52 -13.28 20.46
N MET A 38 16.90 -13.22 19.28
CA MET A 38 16.72 -11.97 18.53
C MET A 38 15.53 -11.17 19.04
N ASP A 39 14.41 -11.80 19.39
CA ASP A 39 13.23 -11.12 19.93
C ASP A 39 13.56 -10.43 21.27
N ASP A 40 14.32 -11.10 22.15
CA ASP A 40 14.80 -10.51 23.40
C ASP A 40 15.73 -9.30 23.20
N ALA A 41 16.52 -9.30 22.12
CA ALA A 41 17.49 -8.26 21.83
C ALA A 41 16.88 -7.02 21.15
N VAL A 42 15.81 -7.18 20.37
CA VAL A 42 15.25 -6.11 19.54
C VAL A 42 13.88 -5.63 20.06
N GLY A 43 13.28 -6.31 21.05
CA GLY A 43 12.06 -5.86 21.71
C GLY A 43 10.86 -5.72 20.76
N LEU A 44 10.88 -6.43 19.62
CA LEU A 44 9.76 -6.44 18.70
C LEU A 44 8.66 -7.36 19.26
N PRO A 45 7.40 -6.90 19.33
CA PRO A 45 6.30 -7.77 19.71
C PRO A 45 6.11 -8.85 18.63
N SER A 46 6.44 -10.10 18.95
CA SER A 46 6.43 -11.24 18.02
C SER A 46 5.03 -11.75 17.64
N ASP A 47 4.00 -11.17 18.28
CA ASP A 47 2.58 -11.52 18.12
C ASP A 47 1.69 -10.34 17.70
N ALA A 48 2.27 -9.18 17.35
CA ALA A 48 1.47 -8.16 16.67
C ALA A 48 1.27 -8.66 15.24
N PRO A 49 0.06 -9.12 14.82
CA PRO A 49 -0.18 -9.35 13.41
C PRO A 49 0.19 -8.05 12.71
N ASP A 50 1.03 -8.10 11.66
CA ASP A 50 1.44 -6.94 10.89
C ASP A 50 0.21 -6.05 10.69
N THR A 51 0.06 -5.00 11.51
CA THR A 51 -1.20 -4.27 11.59
C THR A 51 -1.50 -3.68 10.22
N ASN A 52 -0.45 -3.24 9.53
CA ASN A 52 -0.47 -2.86 8.12
C ASN A 52 -0.95 -3.98 7.17
N ARG A 53 -0.55 -5.23 7.35
CA ARG A 53 -0.98 -6.36 6.50
C ARG A 53 -2.45 -6.69 6.74
N VAL A 54 -2.90 -6.70 8.00
CA VAL A 54 -4.29 -6.95 8.38
C VAL A 54 -5.20 -5.84 7.87
N LEU A 55 -4.84 -4.57 8.11
CA LEU A 55 -5.55 -3.41 7.58
C LEU A 55 -5.54 -3.39 6.05
N GLY A 56 -4.44 -3.78 5.42
CA GLY A 56 -4.36 -3.98 3.97
C GLY A 56 -5.36 -5.03 3.46
N GLY A 57 -5.56 -6.11 4.21
CA GLY A 57 -6.58 -7.12 3.93
C GLY A 57 -8.00 -6.56 3.98
N TYR A 58 -8.34 -5.81 5.03
CA TYR A 58 -9.65 -5.14 5.12
C TYR A 58 -9.87 -4.14 3.98
N LYS A 59 -8.81 -3.44 3.52
CA LYS A 59 -8.89 -2.56 2.37
C LYS A 59 -9.19 -3.33 1.08
N ALA A 60 -8.59 -4.51 0.92
CA ALA A 60 -8.89 -5.39 -0.21
C ALA A 60 -10.33 -5.92 -0.16
N THR A 61 -10.87 -6.22 1.03
CA THR A 61 -12.28 -6.59 1.22
C THR A 61 -13.21 -5.49 0.69
N LEU A 62 -12.91 -4.21 0.90
CA LEU A 62 -13.76 -3.13 0.40
C LEU A 62 -13.76 -3.01 -1.13
N ALA A 63 -12.62 -3.26 -1.76
CA ALA A 63 -12.46 -3.19 -3.21
C ALA A 63 -13.04 -4.42 -3.95
N ASN A 64 -13.15 -5.57 -3.30
CA ASN A 64 -13.61 -6.79 -3.94
C ASN A 64 -15.13 -6.74 -4.20
N SER A 65 -15.55 -6.84 -5.46
CA SER A 65 -16.98 -6.89 -5.84
C SER A 65 -17.73 -8.12 -5.31
N HIS A 66 -17.03 -9.22 -5.03
CA HIS A 66 -17.59 -10.50 -4.59
C HIS A 66 -17.70 -10.64 -3.07
N THR A 67 -17.34 -9.61 -2.30
CA THR A 67 -17.50 -9.64 -0.84
C THR A 67 -18.85 -9.09 -0.42
N SER A 68 -19.42 -9.69 0.63
CA SER A 68 -20.77 -9.33 1.07
C SER A 68 -20.83 -7.92 1.66
N PRO A 69 -22.02 -7.27 1.65
CA PRO A 69 -22.21 -5.96 2.27
C PRO A 69 -21.79 -5.93 3.75
N GLU A 70 -22.08 -7.00 4.50
CA GLU A 70 -21.76 -7.13 5.92
C GLU A 70 -20.24 -7.23 6.16
N ALA A 71 -19.54 -8.02 5.34
CA ALA A 71 -18.09 -8.13 5.41
C ALA A 71 -17.40 -6.80 5.09
N LYS A 72 -17.96 -6.03 4.15
CA LYS A 72 -17.50 -4.67 3.85
C LYS A 72 -17.79 -3.70 4.99
N ALA A 73 -18.96 -3.77 5.62
CA ALA A 73 -19.29 -2.93 6.77
C ALA A 73 -18.29 -3.15 7.92
N HIS A 74 -18.05 -4.41 8.28
CA HIS A 74 -17.07 -4.78 9.29
C HIS A 74 -15.64 -4.34 8.91
N ALA A 75 -15.24 -4.52 7.65
CA ALA A 75 -13.93 -4.05 7.18
C ALA A 75 -13.76 -2.52 7.32
N ARG A 76 -14.82 -1.74 7.11
CA ARG A 76 -14.78 -0.28 7.34
C ARG A 76 -14.59 0.05 8.80
N GLU A 77 -15.36 -0.58 9.68
CA GLU A 77 -15.29 -0.34 11.13
C GLU A 77 -13.88 -0.61 11.69
N ILE A 78 -13.25 -1.72 11.28
CA ILE A 78 -11.89 -2.05 11.70
C ILE A 78 -10.86 -1.03 11.17
N LEU A 79 -11.02 -0.57 9.92
CA LEU A 79 -10.14 0.43 9.34
C LEU A 79 -10.31 1.80 10.03
N GLU A 80 -11.54 2.20 10.32
CA GLU A 80 -11.84 3.44 11.04
C GLU A 80 -11.30 3.42 12.46
N ALA A 81 -11.48 2.31 13.20
CA ALA A 81 -10.91 2.11 14.53
C ALA A 81 -9.37 2.17 14.52
N ALA A 82 -8.74 1.77 13.41
CA ALA A 82 -7.29 1.89 13.22
C ALA A 82 -6.84 3.28 12.74
N GLY A 83 -7.73 4.27 12.68
CA GLY A 83 -7.44 5.63 12.23
C GLY A 83 -7.36 5.79 10.72
N TYR A 84 -7.74 4.76 9.94
CA TYR A 84 -7.96 4.90 8.50
C TYR A 84 -9.35 5.47 8.27
N THR A 85 -9.44 6.79 8.27
CA THR A 85 -10.63 7.47 7.76
C THR A 85 -10.64 7.37 6.23
N PHE A 86 -11.72 6.82 5.69
CA PHE A 86 -11.94 6.76 4.24
C PHE A 86 -12.18 8.15 3.62
N ASP A 87 -12.26 9.18 4.45
CA ASP A 87 -12.40 10.57 4.04
C ASP A 87 -11.13 11.15 3.39
N LYS A 88 -9.99 10.47 3.44
CA LYS A 88 -8.76 11.02 2.85
C LYS A 88 -8.64 10.70 1.36
N GLY A 89 -9.33 11.50 0.55
CA GLY A 89 -9.03 11.70 -0.86
C GLY A 89 -10.16 12.26 -1.74
N HIS A 90 -11.38 12.41 -1.22
CA HIS A 90 -12.53 12.89 -1.99
C HIS A 90 -13.05 14.27 -1.52
N ASP A 91 -12.19 15.10 -0.95
CA ASP A 91 -12.38 16.56 -0.92
C ASP A 91 -11.40 17.22 -1.88
N VAL A 92 -11.25 16.65 -3.06
CA VAL A 92 -10.94 17.49 -4.22
C VAL A 92 -12.32 17.84 -4.72
N SER A 93 -12.77 19.07 -4.51
CA SER A 93 -14.05 19.47 -5.12
C SER A 93 -13.98 19.17 -6.62
N ASP A 94 -15.11 18.89 -7.26
CA ASP A 94 -15.13 18.66 -8.71
C ASP A 94 -14.39 19.81 -9.45
N GLU A 95 -14.46 21.03 -8.91
CA GLU A 95 -13.74 22.20 -9.41
C GLU A 95 -12.22 22.12 -9.26
N GLU A 96 -11.71 21.63 -8.12
CA GLU A 96 -10.26 21.42 -7.95
C GLU A 96 -9.74 20.29 -8.84
N HIS A 97 -10.56 19.27 -9.09
CA HIS A 97 -10.24 18.18 -10.01
C HIS A 97 -10.13 18.73 -11.43
N GLU A 98 -11.14 19.48 -11.88
CA GLU A 98 -11.14 20.17 -13.17
C GLU A 98 -9.93 21.10 -13.31
N THR A 99 -9.60 21.87 -12.27
CA THR A 99 -8.44 22.77 -12.28
C THR A 99 -7.14 22.01 -12.52
N ARG A 100 -6.95 20.85 -11.88
CA ARG A 100 -5.75 20.01 -12.06
C ARG A 100 -5.73 19.36 -13.44
N VAL A 101 -6.87 18.92 -13.96
CA VAL A 101 -7.00 18.37 -15.32
C VAL A 101 -6.61 19.43 -16.36
N LEU A 102 -7.14 20.65 -16.25
CA LEU A 102 -6.81 21.76 -17.14
C LEU A 102 -5.33 22.16 -17.03
N ALA A 103 -4.75 22.16 -15.82
CA ALA A 103 -3.32 22.37 -15.65
C ALA A 103 -2.47 21.30 -16.36
N GLY A 104 -2.90 20.04 -16.32
CA GLY A 104 -2.28 18.94 -17.06
C GLY A 104 -2.32 19.15 -18.58
N TYR A 105 -3.46 19.56 -19.12
CA TYR A 105 -3.57 19.89 -20.55
C TYR A 105 -2.68 21.08 -20.95
N LYS A 106 -2.55 22.11 -20.10
CA LYS A 106 -1.60 23.21 -20.32
C LYS A 106 -0.16 22.71 -20.37
N ALA A 107 0.23 21.83 -19.45
CA ALA A 107 1.56 21.23 -19.45
C ALA A 107 1.81 20.39 -20.72
N ALA A 108 0.80 19.66 -21.21
CA ALA A 108 0.89 18.85 -22.42
C ALA A 108 1.22 19.70 -23.68
N LEU A 109 0.68 20.92 -23.78
CA LEU A 109 0.98 21.82 -24.91
C LEU A 109 2.48 22.16 -25.01
N HIS A 110 3.14 22.35 -23.86
CA HIS A 110 4.55 22.74 -23.79
C HIS A 110 5.52 21.55 -23.77
N ASN A 111 5.03 20.34 -23.51
CA ASN A 111 5.88 19.16 -23.44
C ASN A 111 6.37 18.73 -24.84
N PRO A 112 7.68 18.67 -25.12
CA PRO A 112 8.21 18.25 -26.41
C PRO A 112 7.99 16.77 -26.72
N ARG A 113 7.67 15.93 -25.71
CA ARG A 113 7.41 14.49 -25.87
C ARG A 113 5.95 14.18 -26.22
N VAL A 114 5.06 15.18 -26.23
CA VAL A 114 3.64 15.00 -26.57
C VAL A 114 3.46 15.20 -28.08
N SER A 115 2.69 14.31 -28.72
CA SER A 115 2.41 14.37 -30.15
C SER A 115 1.62 15.61 -30.55
N LEU A 116 1.69 16.00 -31.82
CA LEU A 116 0.93 17.15 -32.34
C LEU A 116 -0.58 16.96 -32.17
N GLU A 117 -1.11 15.79 -32.52
CA GLU A 117 -2.53 15.45 -32.35
C GLU A 117 -2.99 15.57 -30.88
N ALA A 118 -2.17 15.09 -29.93
CA ALA A 118 -2.49 15.20 -28.51
C ALA A 118 -2.45 16.66 -28.01
N LYS A 119 -1.59 17.51 -28.58
CA LYS A 119 -1.56 18.95 -28.29
C LYS A 119 -2.77 19.67 -28.88
N GLU A 120 -3.23 19.30 -30.06
CA GLU A 120 -4.45 19.86 -30.65
C GLU A 120 -5.67 19.51 -29.81
N HIS A 121 -5.79 18.25 -29.36
CA HIS A 121 -6.82 17.83 -28.43
C HIS A 121 -6.75 18.60 -27.11
N ALA A 122 -5.57 18.71 -26.51
CA ALA A 122 -5.37 19.50 -25.30
C ALA A 122 -5.81 20.97 -25.48
N LYS A 123 -5.54 21.56 -26.65
CA LYS A 123 -5.94 22.93 -27.00
C LYS A 123 -7.46 23.07 -27.15
N GLN A 124 -8.14 22.07 -27.68
CA GLN A 124 -9.60 22.05 -27.81
C GLN A 124 -10.26 21.99 -26.43
N VAL A 125 -9.84 21.04 -25.58
CA VAL A 125 -10.34 20.91 -24.20
C VAL A 125 -10.13 22.20 -23.41
N LEU A 126 -8.96 22.84 -23.52
CA LEU A 126 -8.71 24.12 -22.84
C LEU A 126 -9.61 25.26 -23.35
N LYS A 127 -9.97 25.29 -24.63
CA LYS A 127 -10.91 26.30 -25.17
C LYS A 127 -12.33 26.07 -24.67
N GLU A 128 -12.79 24.82 -24.69
CA GLU A 128 -14.14 24.44 -24.25
C GLU A 128 -14.36 24.80 -22.78
N HIS A 129 -13.35 24.59 -21.94
CA HIS A 129 -13.37 24.94 -20.52
C HIS A 129 -12.95 26.40 -20.22
N GLY A 130 -12.76 27.25 -21.25
CA GLY A 130 -12.42 28.67 -21.06
C GLY A 130 -11.05 28.95 -20.42
N ALA A 131 -10.13 27.98 -20.49
CA ALA A 131 -8.83 28.00 -19.83
C ALA A 131 -7.66 28.28 -20.79
N LEU A 132 -7.94 28.68 -22.04
CA LEU A 132 -6.94 29.00 -23.08
C LEU A 132 -6.47 30.46 -23.06
#